data_AF-M0ASN1-F1
#
_entry.id   AF-M0ASN1-F1
#
_cell.length_a   1.000
_cell.length_b   1.000
_cell.length_c   1.000
_cell.angle_alpha   90.00
_cell.angle_beta   90.00
_cell.angle_gamma   90.00
#
_symmetry.space_group_name_H-M   'P 1'
#
loop_
_entity.id
_entity.type
_entity.pdbx_description
1 polymer ?
#
loop_
_entity_poly.entity_id
_entity_poly.type
_entity_poly.pdbx_seq_one_letter_code
_entity_poly.pdbx_strand_id
1 'polypeptide(L)'
;MTRRLRGTAPETVRAALDAGDPLPGTAGFAGELDGELVRDTLGRVPLFVEADRDPTDAWAFDPSELDDPVQFPAGAVAGPDDSTPERRWTLPDPDPIADRARALDELDAAVRSAADEFSAPPAPNADIAVAFSGGVDSALVAELLDAPLYVVGFPDSHDIAAARSAADAMDRDLTVVELDPADLERAVPAVARATGRTNAMDVQIALPLYLVGERVAADGFDALAVGQGADELFGGYEKVVRLDHRVAAETTRGAVREQILSLPDQLPRDVRAIEATGLEPVAPLLHDDVVSAALWLPDELLADEETRKRGFRAVAANYLPDAVADRDKKAVQYGSLVARELDRLARQAGYKRRMDDHVTTYVESLLDD
;
A
#
# COMPACT_ATOMS: atom_id res chain seq x y z
N MET A 1 -18.61 16.72 11.83
CA MET A 1 -17.90 15.66 12.58
C MET A 1 -16.62 16.28 13.11
N THR A 2 -16.27 16.07 14.38
CA THR A 2 -15.01 16.59 14.93
C THR A 2 -13.87 15.91 14.18
N ARG A 3 -13.14 16.66 13.34
CA ARG A 3 -11.94 16.15 12.67
C ARG A 3 -10.96 15.78 13.80
N ARG A 4 -10.57 14.51 13.87
CA ARG A 4 -9.77 13.92 14.95
C ARG A 4 -8.77 12.94 14.36
N LEU A 5 -7.75 12.62 15.15
CA LEU A 5 -6.78 11.54 14.90
C LEU A 5 -7.46 10.24 14.42
N ARG A 6 -6.91 9.64 13.36
CA ARG A 6 -7.24 8.29 12.84
C ARG A 6 -6.05 7.34 13.00
N GLY A 7 -6.33 6.04 12.95
CA GLY A 7 -5.32 4.97 12.89
C GLY A 7 -4.90 4.41 14.26
N THR A 8 -4.80 5.24 15.30
CA THR A 8 -4.49 4.75 16.66
C THR A 8 -5.07 5.64 17.75
N ALA A 9 -4.94 5.21 19.01
CA ALA A 9 -5.38 5.96 20.17
C ALA A 9 -4.51 7.22 20.40
N PRO A 10 -5.10 8.36 20.78
CA PRO A 10 -4.35 9.59 21.11
C PRO A 10 -3.22 9.38 22.12
N GLU A 11 -3.40 8.49 23.09
CA GLU A 11 -2.41 8.19 24.12
C GLU A 11 -1.12 7.59 23.55
N THR A 12 -1.23 6.72 22.54
CA THR A 12 -0.09 6.14 21.84
C THR A 12 0.72 7.21 21.11
N VAL A 13 0.02 8.13 20.42
CA VAL A 13 0.70 9.22 19.70
C VAL A 13 1.37 10.21 20.64
N ARG A 14 0.74 10.54 21.79
CA ARG A 14 1.38 11.37 22.83
C ARG A 14 2.66 10.72 23.34
N ALA A 15 2.61 9.42 23.66
CA ALA A 15 3.77 8.67 24.12
C ALA A 15 4.88 8.65 23.05
N ALA A 16 4.53 8.50 21.77
CA ALA A 16 5.46 8.53 20.66
C ALA A 16 6.14 9.91 20.51
N LEU A 17 5.38 11.00 20.67
CA LEU A 17 5.91 12.36 20.63
C LEU A 17 6.84 12.63 21.81
N ASP A 18 6.44 12.26 23.02
CA ASP A 18 7.24 12.45 24.24
C ASP A 18 8.56 11.65 24.19
N ALA A 19 8.51 10.43 23.66
CA ALA A 19 9.69 9.56 23.53
C ALA A 19 10.53 9.83 22.27
N GLY A 20 10.00 10.57 21.29
CA GLY A 20 10.59 10.68 19.96
C GLY A 20 10.62 9.35 19.21
N ASP A 21 9.67 8.45 19.49
CA ASP A 21 9.60 7.10 18.92
C ASP A 21 8.97 7.13 17.52
N PRO A 22 9.73 6.84 16.45
CA PRO A 22 9.23 6.87 15.08
C PRO A 22 8.35 5.67 14.72
N LEU A 23 8.34 4.60 15.52
CA LEU A 23 7.64 3.34 15.25
C LEU A 23 6.97 2.81 16.53
N PRO A 24 5.93 3.50 17.06
CA PRO A 24 5.34 3.23 18.37
C PRO A 24 4.47 1.95 18.46
N GLY A 25 4.58 1.03 17.49
CA GLY A 25 3.82 -0.21 17.46
C GLY A 25 2.39 -0.01 16.94
N THR A 26 2.24 0.63 15.77
CA THR A 26 0.95 0.91 15.15
C THR A 26 0.91 0.55 13.66
N ALA A 27 -0.29 0.49 13.10
CA ALA A 27 -0.53 0.44 11.65
C ALA A 27 -0.46 1.83 10.96
N GLY A 28 -0.02 2.87 11.69
CA GLY A 28 0.01 4.26 11.24
C GLY A 28 -1.11 5.12 11.81
N PHE A 29 -0.93 6.42 11.70
CA PHE A 29 -1.85 7.41 12.26
C PHE A 29 -1.67 8.78 11.61
N ALA A 30 -2.75 9.55 11.57
CA ALA A 30 -2.69 10.97 11.19
C ALA A 30 -3.91 11.74 11.68
N GLY A 31 -3.78 13.06 11.79
CA GLY A 31 -4.87 13.98 12.12
C GLY A 31 -4.47 14.93 13.24
N GLU A 32 -5.47 15.50 13.91
CA GLU A 32 -5.26 16.48 14.98
C GLU A 32 -5.16 15.80 16.36
N LEU A 33 -4.14 16.19 17.12
CA LEU A 33 -3.90 15.83 18.51
C LEU A 33 -3.53 17.09 19.30
N ASP A 34 -4.33 17.42 20.32
CA ASP A 34 -4.08 18.53 21.24
C ASP A 34 -3.81 19.90 20.56
N GLY A 35 -4.41 20.12 19.38
CA GLY A 35 -4.29 21.34 18.57
C GLY A 35 -3.17 21.31 17.52
N GLU A 36 -2.40 20.23 17.44
CA GLU A 36 -1.36 20.03 16.43
C GLU A 36 -1.79 18.96 15.42
N LEU A 37 -1.46 19.16 14.14
CA LEU A 37 -1.51 18.10 13.15
C LEU A 37 -0.31 17.20 13.27
N VAL A 38 -0.54 15.89 13.16
CA VAL A 38 0.48 14.86 13.23
C VAL A 38 0.28 13.85 12.11
N ARG A 39 1.38 13.27 11.62
CA ARG A 39 1.35 12.15 10.66
C ARG A 39 2.51 11.19 10.92
N ASP A 40 2.22 9.89 10.90
CA ASP A 40 3.21 8.85 11.18
C ASP A 40 4.38 8.83 10.19
N THR A 41 5.49 8.17 10.58
CA THR A 41 6.76 8.13 9.85
C THR A 41 6.65 7.73 8.38
N LEU A 42 5.73 6.81 8.04
CA LEU A 42 5.53 6.35 6.66
C LEU A 42 4.33 7.02 5.97
N GLY A 43 3.53 7.79 6.72
CA GLY A 43 2.35 8.46 6.21
C GLY A 43 1.27 7.48 5.73
N ARG A 44 1.02 6.43 6.51
CA ARG A 44 0.11 5.35 6.14
C ARG A 44 -1.33 5.81 6.12
N VAL A 45 -1.71 6.71 7.04
CA VAL A 45 -2.96 7.46 6.96
C VAL A 45 -2.71 8.73 6.13
N PRO A 46 -3.40 8.91 4.98
CA PRO A 46 -3.27 10.12 4.17
C PRO A 46 -3.83 11.31 4.95
N LEU A 47 -3.14 12.44 4.86
CA LEU A 47 -3.55 13.70 5.47
C LEU A 47 -3.18 14.80 4.50
N PHE A 48 -4.14 15.67 4.21
CA PHE A 48 -3.99 16.78 3.28
C PHE A 48 -4.30 18.09 3.98
N VAL A 49 -3.60 19.14 3.57
CA VAL A 49 -3.79 20.52 4.01
C VAL A 49 -3.93 21.42 2.80
N GLU A 50 -4.51 22.60 2.99
CA GLU A 50 -4.59 23.61 1.94
C GLU A 50 -3.20 24.26 1.72
N ALA A 51 -2.72 24.34 0.47
CA ALA A 51 -1.34 24.75 0.15
C ALA A 51 -0.94 26.14 0.72
N ASP A 52 -1.88 27.08 0.70
CA ASP A 52 -1.64 28.50 1.04
C ASP A 52 -2.29 28.91 2.38
N ARG A 53 -2.54 27.96 3.29
CA ARG A 53 -3.12 28.24 4.62
C ARG A 53 -2.34 27.60 5.75
N ASP A 54 -2.67 28.02 6.97
CA ASP A 54 -2.23 27.32 8.16
C ASP A 54 -2.67 25.85 8.10
N PRO A 55 -1.77 24.88 8.29
CA PRO A 55 -2.10 23.46 8.26
C PRO A 55 -3.26 23.10 9.19
N THR A 56 -3.36 23.72 10.37
CA THR A 56 -4.37 23.44 11.38
C THR A 56 -5.74 24.06 11.05
N ASP A 57 -5.79 25.10 10.22
CA ASP A 57 -7.04 25.78 9.84
C ASP A 57 -7.85 24.99 8.80
N ALA A 58 -7.17 24.33 7.85
CA ALA A 58 -7.80 23.70 6.69
C ALA A 58 -7.10 22.40 6.31
N TRP A 59 -7.62 21.29 6.86
CA TRP A 59 -7.10 19.95 6.60
C TRP A 59 -8.22 18.93 6.43
N ALA A 60 -7.91 17.84 5.72
CA ALA A 60 -8.82 16.73 5.47
C ALA A 60 -8.07 15.41 5.24
N PHE A 61 -8.77 14.30 5.42
CA PHE A 61 -8.29 12.96 5.03
C PHE A 61 -8.58 12.65 3.55
N ASP A 62 -9.59 13.33 2.98
CA ASP A 62 -9.97 13.28 1.57
C ASP A 62 -9.56 14.61 0.91
N PRO A 63 -8.71 14.59 -0.13
CA PRO A 63 -8.24 15.82 -0.78
C PRO A 63 -9.37 16.58 -1.49
N SER A 64 -10.50 15.95 -1.82
CA SER A 64 -11.65 16.61 -2.46
C SER A 64 -12.44 17.54 -1.52
N GLU A 65 -12.16 17.50 -0.22
CA GLU A 65 -12.71 18.45 0.77
C GLU A 65 -11.98 19.80 0.81
N LEU A 66 -10.90 19.95 0.04
CA LEU A 66 -10.03 21.13 -0.01
C LEU A 66 -10.02 21.74 -1.42
N ASP A 67 -9.61 23.00 -1.52
CA ASP A 67 -9.59 23.73 -2.80
C ASP A 67 -8.29 23.45 -3.57
N ASP A 68 -7.13 23.54 -2.89
CA ASP A 68 -5.80 23.21 -3.41
C ASP A 68 -5.05 22.27 -2.41
N PRO A 69 -5.40 20.97 -2.40
CA PRO A 69 -4.86 20.01 -1.45
C PRO A 69 -3.39 19.70 -1.72
N VAL A 70 -2.55 19.89 -0.70
CA VAL A 70 -1.20 19.34 -0.63
C VAL A 70 -1.09 18.30 0.48
N GLN A 71 -0.26 17.30 0.24
CA GLN A 71 -0.08 16.23 1.21
C GLN A 71 0.72 16.72 2.42
N PHE A 72 0.19 16.53 3.63
CA PHE A 72 0.90 16.83 4.86
C PHE A 72 2.11 15.88 5.00
N PRO A 73 3.34 16.34 5.27
CA PRO A 73 4.51 15.46 5.23
C PRO A 73 4.44 14.30 6.24
N ALA A 74 4.91 13.11 5.84
CA ALA A 74 5.01 11.96 6.76
C ALA A 74 6.01 12.24 7.90
N GLY A 75 5.80 11.71 9.10
CA GLY A 75 6.70 11.93 10.23
C GLY A 75 6.79 13.38 10.71
N ALA A 76 5.82 14.23 10.36
CA ALA A 76 5.81 15.65 10.69
C ALA A 76 4.72 16.01 11.69
N VAL A 77 4.93 17.15 12.35
CA VAL A 77 3.97 17.81 13.24
C VAL A 77 3.89 19.30 12.87
N ALA A 78 2.70 19.90 12.99
CA ALA A 78 2.51 21.34 12.83
C ALA A 78 1.45 21.83 13.81
N GLY A 79 1.78 22.84 14.61
CA GLY A 79 0.84 23.54 15.47
C GLY A 79 0.19 24.75 14.78
N PRO A 80 -0.66 25.49 15.52
CA PRO A 80 -1.23 26.74 15.03
C PRO A 80 -0.13 27.78 14.80
N ASP A 81 -0.27 28.56 13.73
CA ASP A 81 0.66 29.57 13.23
C ASP A 81 2.00 29.02 12.69
N ASP A 82 2.17 27.69 12.60
CA ASP A 82 3.36 27.07 12.00
C ASP A 82 3.29 27.14 10.47
N SER A 83 4.03 28.10 9.91
CA SER A 83 4.15 28.25 8.45
C SER A 83 4.87 27.09 7.75
N THR A 84 5.47 26.15 8.48
CA THR A 84 6.14 24.96 7.90
C THR A 84 6.09 23.79 8.87
N PRO A 85 5.58 22.62 8.48
CA PRO A 85 5.58 21.43 9.34
C PRO A 85 6.99 21.03 9.79
N GLU A 86 7.17 20.77 11.08
CA GLU A 86 8.40 20.28 11.67
C GLU A 86 8.51 18.76 11.47
N ARG A 87 9.63 18.27 10.95
CA ARG A 87 9.89 16.82 10.91
C ARG A 87 10.25 16.33 12.31
N ARG A 88 9.36 15.58 12.95
CA ARG A 88 9.59 14.95 14.26
C ARG A 88 10.22 13.57 14.16
N TRP A 89 9.80 12.79 13.16
CA TRP A 89 10.24 11.41 12.99
C TRP A 89 10.87 11.20 11.62
N THR A 90 11.86 10.31 11.59
CA THR A 90 12.50 9.83 10.37
C THR A 90 12.64 8.32 10.46
N LEU A 91 12.72 7.67 9.30
CA LEU A 91 12.92 6.23 9.24
C LEU A 91 14.23 5.85 9.95
N PRO A 92 14.20 4.97 10.97
CA PRO A 92 15.41 4.49 11.63
C PRO A 92 16.42 3.87 10.65
N ASP A 93 17.70 3.91 11.00
CA ASP A 93 18.78 3.29 10.21
C ASP A 93 19.68 2.44 11.13
N PRO A 94 19.17 1.30 11.63
CA PRO A 94 19.90 0.46 12.56
C PRO A 94 20.98 -0.38 11.86
N ASP A 95 21.99 -0.78 12.63
CA ASP A 95 22.93 -1.81 12.19
C ASP A 95 22.23 -3.17 12.08
N PRO A 96 22.41 -3.94 11.00
CA PRO A 96 21.71 -5.20 10.81
C PRO A 96 22.03 -6.25 11.88
N ILE A 97 21.06 -7.11 12.18
CA ILE A 97 21.26 -8.27 13.04
C ILE A 97 22.18 -9.25 12.31
N ALA A 98 23.36 -9.50 12.90
CA ALA A 98 24.36 -10.40 12.31
C ALA A 98 23.94 -11.88 12.31
N ASP A 99 23.12 -12.30 13.27
CA ASP A 99 22.61 -13.67 13.34
C ASP A 99 21.38 -13.84 12.45
N ARG A 100 21.55 -14.59 11.35
CA ARG A 100 20.50 -14.87 10.38
C ARG A 100 19.26 -15.53 10.99
N ALA A 101 19.44 -16.49 11.90
CA ALA A 101 18.31 -17.22 12.50
C ALA A 101 17.50 -16.28 13.39
N ARG A 102 18.18 -15.49 14.23
CA ARG A 102 17.54 -14.47 15.06
C ARG A 102 16.78 -13.45 14.21
N ALA A 103 17.36 -12.97 13.11
CA ALA A 103 16.70 -12.00 12.24
C ALA A 103 15.40 -12.55 11.61
N LEU A 104 15.37 -13.84 11.26
CA LEU A 104 14.16 -14.49 10.75
C LEU A 104 13.12 -14.72 11.85
N ASP A 105 13.54 -15.11 13.05
CA ASP A 105 12.64 -15.30 14.20
C ASP A 105 11.97 -13.97 14.61
N GLU A 106 12.72 -12.86 14.59
CA GLU A 106 12.18 -11.52 14.87
C GLU A 106 11.19 -11.08 13.79
N LEU A 107 11.48 -11.35 12.51
CA LEU A 107 10.56 -11.06 11.41
C LEU A 107 9.28 -11.89 11.49
N ASP A 108 9.40 -13.20 11.78
CA ASP A 108 8.25 -14.10 11.96
C ASP A 108 7.35 -13.63 13.12
N ALA A 109 7.96 -13.28 14.26
CA ALA A 109 7.24 -12.75 15.41
C ALA A 109 6.53 -11.42 15.09
N ALA A 110 7.19 -10.50 14.38
CA ALA A 110 6.62 -9.23 13.99
C ALA A 110 5.43 -9.38 13.02
N VAL A 111 5.56 -10.27 12.03
CA VAL A 111 4.48 -10.58 11.07
C VAL A 111 3.26 -11.15 11.77
N ARG A 112 3.46 -12.07 12.73
CA ARG A 112 2.38 -12.62 13.55
C ARG A 112 1.74 -11.58 14.46
N SER A 113 2.55 -10.78 15.17
CA SER A 113 2.08 -9.70 16.04
C SER A 113 1.15 -8.75 15.29
N ALA A 114 1.58 -8.30 14.11
CA ALA A 114 0.78 -7.43 13.25
C ALA A 114 -0.55 -8.08 12.84
N ALA A 115 -0.53 -9.36 12.42
CA ALA A 115 -1.76 -10.05 12.03
C ALA A 115 -2.72 -10.28 13.20
N ASP A 116 -2.20 -10.59 14.39
CA ASP A 116 -2.98 -10.78 15.60
C ASP A 116 -3.72 -9.48 15.98
N GLU A 117 -3.11 -8.31 15.78
CA GLU A 117 -3.75 -7.01 16.03
C GLU A 117 -4.96 -6.77 15.11
N PHE A 118 -4.83 -7.05 13.81
CA PHE A 118 -5.94 -6.92 12.86
C PHE A 118 -7.04 -7.97 13.06
N SER A 119 -6.72 -9.07 13.75
CA SER A 119 -7.66 -10.16 14.06
C SER A 119 -8.30 -10.01 15.45
N ALA A 120 -7.80 -9.10 16.31
CA ALA A 120 -8.23 -8.95 17.70
C ALA A 120 -9.35 -7.90 17.91
N PRO A 121 -10.23 -8.08 18.92
CA PRO A 121 -11.20 -7.04 19.32
C PRO A 121 -10.49 -5.76 19.83
N PRO A 122 -11.00 -4.53 19.60
CA PRO A 122 -12.37 -4.13 19.27
C PRO A 122 -12.66 -4.00 17.76
N ALA A 123 -11.93 -4.73 16.92
CA ALA A 123 -12.29 -4.98 15.52
C ALA A 123 -13.22 -6.21 15.28
N PRO A 124 -14.07 -6.73 16.22
CA PRO A 124 -14.83 -7.96 16.01
C PRO A 124 -16.04 -7.78 15.06
N ASN A 125 -16.09 -6.67 14.32
CA ASN A 125 -17.13 -6.35 13.35
C ASN A 125 -16.58 -5.95 11.98
N ALA A 126 -15.26 -5.83 11.78
CA ALA A 126 -14.74 -5.56 10.44
C ALA A 126 -14.62 -6.91 9.72
N ASP A 127 -15.58 -7.22 8.86
CA ASP A 127 -15.43 -8.34 7.94
C ASP A 127 -14.36 -7.92 6.91
N ILE A 128 -13.15 -8.48 7.05
CA ILE A 128 -11.99 -8.19 6.20
C ILE A 128 -11.97 -9.17 5.03
N ALA A 129 -11.82 -8.67 3.81
CA ALA A 129 -11.48 -9.49 2.63
C ALA A 129 -10.06 -9.16 2.13
N VAL A 130 -9.43 -10.07 1.38
CA VAL A 130 -8.07 -9.86 0.86
C VAL A 130 -8.09 -9.66 -0.66
N ALA A 131 -7.46 -8.59 -1.12
CA ALA A 131 -7.09 -8.42 -2.52
C ALA A 131 -5.99 -9.43 -2.88
N PHE A 132 -6.40 -10.60 -3.36
CA PHE A 132 -5.58 -11.77 -3.53
C PHE A 132 -5.06 -11.89 -4.96
N SER A 133 -3.76 -11.66 -5.11
CA SER A 133 -3.10 -11.65 -6.42
C SER A 133 -2.37 -12.95 -6.78
N GLY A 134 -2.40 -13.93 -5.87
CA GLY A 134 -1.72 -15.21 -6.01
C GLY A 134 -0.20 -15.19 -5.86
N GLY A 135 0.39 -14.05 -5.45
CA GLY A 135 1.79 -13.94 -5.04
C GLY A 135 1.97 -14.10 -3.53
N VAL A 136 3.22 -14.31 -3.10
CA VAL A 136 3.60 -14.58 -1.70
C VAL A 136 3.09 -13.51 -0.72
N ASP A 137 3.05 -12.24 -1.13
CA ASP A 137 2.66 -11.13 -0.24
C ASP A 137 1.18 -11.21 0.16
N SER A 138 0.30 -11.24 -0.83
CA SER A 138 -1.15 -11.36 -0.59
C SER A 138 -1.53 -12.74 -0.02
N ALA A 139 -0.73 -13.77 -0.31
CA ALA A 139 -0.95 -15.11 0.24
C ALA A 139 -0.62 -15.19 1.72
N LEU A 140 0.50 -14.59 2.16
CA LEU A 140 0.84 -14.54 3.57
C LEU A 140 -0.20 -13.72 4.35
N VAL A 141 -0.61 -12.56 3.83
CA VAL A 141 -1.68 -11.76 4.45
C VAL A 141 -3.00 -12.54 4.53
N ALA A 142 -3.37 -13.27 3.47
CA ALA A 142 -4.56 -14.11 3.46
C ALA A 142 -4.53 -15.22 4.51
N GLU A 143 -3.40 -15.92 4.62
CA GLU A 143 -3.23 -17.01 5.58
C GLU A 143 -3.28 -16.50 7.02
N LEU A 144 -2.62 -15.37 7.30
CA LEU A 144 -2.54 -14.83 8.65
C LEU A 144 -3.85 -14.22 9.15
N LEU A 145 -4.66 -13.63 8.25
CA LEU A 145 -5.95 -13.03 8.61
C LEU A 145 -7.13 -14.03 8.50
N ASP A 146 -6.89 -15.22 7.96
CA ASP A 146 -7.93 -16.19 7.63
C ASP A 146 -9.12 -15.60 6.82
N ALA A 147 -8.83 -14.69 5.91
CA ALA A 147 -9.84 -13.89 5.20
C ALA A 147 -10.24 -14.49 3.83
N PRO A 148 -11.44 -14.18 3.31
CA PRO A 148 -11.85 -14.57 1.96
C PRO A 148 -11.04 -13.86 0.88
N LEU A 149 -10.81 -14.58 -0.23
CA LEU A 149 -9.90 -14.16 -1.28
C LEU A 149 -10.66 -13.58 -2.47
N TYR A 150 -10.26 -12.40 -2.93
CA TYR A 150 -10.81 -11.75 -4.12
C TYR A 150 -9.69 -11.41 -5.10
N VAL A 151 -9.82 -11.87 -6.33
CA VAL A 151 -8.95 -11.44 -7.44
C VAL A 151 -9.76 -10.66 -8.46
N VAL A 152 -9.16 -9.65 -9.06
CA VAL A 152 -9.75 -8.89 -10.17
C VAL A 152 -8.85 -8.94 -11.40
N GLY A 153 -9.46 -8.98 -12.58
CA GLY A 153 -8.73 -8.86 -13.84
C GLY A 153 -9.60 -9.11 -15.05
N PHE A 154 -9.07 -8.81 -16.23
CA PHE A 154 -9.73 -9.18 -17.48
C PHE A 154 -9.71 -10.71 -17.67
N PRO A 155 -10.63 -11.27 -18.48
CA PRO A 155 -10.61 -12.68 -18.85
C PRO A 155 -9.22 -13.14 -19.33
N ASP A 156 -8.84 -14.35 -18.92
CA ASP A 156 -7.54 -14.97 -19.23
C ASP A 156 -6.31 -14.18 -18.75
N SER A 157 -6.49 -13.23 -17.82
CA SER A 157 -5.38 -12.48 -17.23
C SER A 157 -4.47 -13.38 -16.38
N HIS A 158 -3.20 -12.99 -16.30
CA HIS A 158 -2.20 -13.76 -15.55
C HIS A 158 -2.51 -13.75 -14.05
N ASP A 159 -3.04 -12.64 -13.52
CA ASP A 159 -3.39 -12.53 -12.11
C ASP A 159 -4.54 -13.47 -11.73
N ILE A 160 -5.58 -13.62 -12.55
CA ILE A 160 -6.65 -14.60 -12.29
C ILE A 160 -6.09 -16.03 -12.30
N ALA A 161 -5.26 -16.37 -13.29
CA ALA A 161 -4.66 -17.71 -13.37
C ALA A 161 -3.74 -18.00 -12.18
N ALA A 162 -2.92 -17.03 -11.78
CA ALA A 162 -2.04 -17.14 -10.63
C ALA A 162 -2.84 -17.26 -9.32
N ALA A 163 -3.83 -16.39 -9.11
CA ALA A 163 -4.69 -16.43 -7.94
C ALA A 163 -5.41 -17.78 -7.83
N ARG A 164 -6.05 -18.28 -8.89
CA ARG A 164 -6.71 -19.60 -8.87
C ARG A 164 -5.73 -20.70 -8.44
N SER A 165 -4.56 -20.75 -9.08
CA SER A 165 -3.56 -21.77 -8.75
C SER A 165 -3.00 -21.64 -7.33
N ALA A 166 -2.88 -20.43 -6.77
CA ALA A 166 -2.43 -20.24 -5.40
C ALA A 166 -3.52 -20.62 -4.39
N ALA A 167 -4.76 -20.21 -4.64
CA ALA A 167 -5.91 -20.56 -3.80
C ALA A 167 -6.12 -22.09 -3.77
N ASP A 168 -6.03 -22.76 -4.93
CA ASP A 168 -6.09 -24.23 -5.01
C ASP A 168 -4.97 -24.90 -4.20
N ALA A 169 -3.74 -24.35 -4.26
CA ALA A 169 -2.61 -24.89 -3.50
C ALA A 169 -2.76 -24.68 -1.98
N MET A 170 -3.43 -23.60 -1.58
CA MET A 170 -3.74 -23.24 -0.20
C MET A 170 -5.03 -23.91 0.32
N ASP A 171 -5.77 -24.64 -0.53
CA ASP A 171 -7.10 -25.19 -0.22
C ASP A 171 -8.11 -24.12 0.22
N ARG A 172 -8.14 -22.99 -0.50
CA ARG A 172 -8.98 -21.82 -0.23
C ARG A 172 -9.94 -21.52 -1.37
N ASP A 173 -11.14 -21.06 -1.02
CA ASP A 173 -12.08 -20.53 -1.99
C ASP A 173 -11.63 -19.14 -2.50
N LEU A 174 -11.78 -18.92 -3.81
CA LEU A 174 -11.42 -17.67 -4.49
C LEU A 174 -12.63 -17.10 -5.24
N THR A 175 -12.95 -15.84 -4.94
CA THR A 175 -13.89 -15.05 -5.73
C THR A 175 -13.13 -14.34 -6.86
N VAL A 176 -13.59 -14.54 -8.09
CA VAL A 176 -13.01 -13.90 -9.28
C VAL A 176 -13.94 -12.79 -9.77
N VAL A 177 -13.41 -11.57 -9.84
CA VAL A 177 -14.05 -10.39 -10.39
C VAL A 177 -13.53 -10.18 -11.82
N GLU A 178 -14.26 -10.72 -12.79
CA GLU A 178 -13.90 -10.56 -14.21
C GLU A 178 -14.31 -9.17 -14.69
N LEU A 179 -13.35 -8.45 -15.27
CA LEU A 179 -13.54 -7.09 -15.78
C LEU A 179 -13.93 -7.08 -17.25
N ASP A 180 -14.72 -6.07 -17.62
CA ASP A 180 -14.92 -5.66 -19.00
C ASP A 180 -14.45 -4.20 -19.24
N PRO A 181 -14.30 -3.75 -20.50
CA PRO A 181 -13.80 -2.41 -20.77
C PRO A 181 -14.67 -1.28 -20.22
N ALA A 182 -15.98 -1.48 -20.06
CA ALA A 182 -16.88 -0.47 -19.52
C ALA A 182 -16.65 -0.25 -18.01
N ASP A 183 -16.15 -1.27 -17.29
CA ASP A 183 -15.71 -1.10 -15.90
C ASP A 183 -14.59 -0.06 -15.80
N LEU A 184 -13.62 -0.09 -16.73
CA LEU A 184 -12.52 0.88 -16.75
C LEU A 184 -13.03 2.28 -17.11
N GLU A 185 -13.89 2.41 -18.13
CA GLU A 185 -14.46 3.71 -18.51
C GLU A 185 -15.21 4.38 -17.34
N ARG A 186 -15.92 3.58 -16.54
CA ARG A 186 -16.62 4.04 -15.33
C ARG A 186 -15.68 4.35 -14.17
N ALA A 187 -14.69 3.49 -13.93
CA ALA A 187 -13.85 3.56 -12.74
C ALA A 187 -12.71 4.58 -12.88
N VAL A 188 -12.19 4.85 -14.08
CA VAL A 188 -11.08 5.81 -14.28
C VAL A 188 -11.39 7.19 -13.70
N PRO A 189 -12.55 7.83 -13.98
CA PRO A 189 -12.86 9.14 -13.42
C PRO A 189 -13.09 9.10 -11.91
N ALA A 190 -13.60 7.99 -11.36
CA ALA A 190 -13.80 7.83 -9.92
C ALA A 190 -12.46 7.72 -9.19
N VAL A 191 -11.55 6.87 -9.69
CA VAL A 191 -10.21 6.67 -9.15
C VAL A 191 -9.37 7.94 -9.25
N ALA A 192 -9.37 8.61 -10.41
CA ALA A 192 -8.58 9.82 -10.59
C ALA A 192 -9.02 10.94 -9.63
N ARG A 193 -10.34 11.14 -9.45
CA ARG A 193 -10.88 12.10 -8.48
C ARG A 193 -10.55 11.70 -7.03
N ALA A 194 -10.76 10.42 -6.65
CA ALA A 194 -10.52 9.95 -5.29
C ALA A 194 -9.04 10.08 -4.87
N THR A 195 -8.12 9.77 -5.77
CA THR A 195 -6.67 9.84 -5.50
C THR A 195 -6.08 11.23 -5.71
N GLY A 196 -6.79 12.13 -6.40
CA GLY A 196 -6.26 13.40 -6.88
C GLY A 196 -5.16 13.25 -7.93
N ARG A 197 -5.13 12.14 -8.68
CA ARG A 197 -4.06 11.83 -9.64
C ARG A 197 -4.60 11.48 -11.02
N THR A 198 -3.96 12.02 -12.05
CA THR A 198 -4.30 11.76 -13.45
C THR A 198 -3.24 10.98 -14.21
N ASN A 199 -2.01 10.90 -13.68
CA ASN A 199 -0.93 10.19 -14.35
C ASN A 199 -1.30 8.71 -14.56
N ALA A 200 -1.02 8.21 -15.77
CA ALA A 200 -1.49 6.91 -16.19
C ALA A 200 -1.02 5.76 -15.29
N MET A 201 0.21 5.83 -14.77
CA MET A 201 0.77 4.77 -13.94
C MET A 201 0.00 4.62 -12.62
N ASP A 202 -0.26 5.72 -11.93
CA ASP A 202 -0.99 5.68 -10.66
C ASP A 202 -2.43 5.23 -10.88
N VAL A 203 -3.12 5.77 -11.88
CA VAL A 203 -4.50 5.34 -12.18
C VAL A 203 -4.55 3.85 -12.52
N GLN A 204 -3.58 3.34 -13.30
CA GLN A 204 -3.52 1.91 -13.64
C GLN A 204 -3.26 1.00 -12.43
N ILE A 205 -2.53 1.46 -11.42
CA ILE A 205 -2.27 0.70 -10.19
C ILE A 205 -3.49 0.74 -9.25
N ALA A 206 -4.14 1.89 -9.15
CA ALA A 206 -5.30 2.09 -8.29
C ALA A 206 -6.57 1.40 -8.81
N LEU A 207 -6.76 1.30 -10.14
CA LEU A 207 -7.94 0.71 -10.76
C LEU A 207 -8.26 -0.72 -10.28
N PRO A 208 -7.32 -1.68 -10.27
CA PRO A 208 -7.57 -3.00 -9.69
C PRO A 208 -8.03 -2.94 -8.23
N LEU A 209 -7.40 -2.11 -7.40
CA LEU A 209 -7.76 -1.98 -5.98
C LEU A 209 -9.17 -1.43 -5.79
N TYR A 210 -9.53 -0.42 -6.56
CA TYR A 210 -10.88 0.14 -6.56
C TYR A 210 -11.93 -0.88 -7.02
N LEU A 211 -11.69 -1.55 -8.15
CA LEU A 211 -12.66 -2.48 -8.74
C LEU A 211 -12.88 -3.74 -7.88
N VAL A 212 -11.82 -4.26 -7.26
CA VAL A 212 -11.98 -5.36 -6.29
C VAL A 212 -12.67 -4.86 -5.01
N GLY A 213 -12.36 -3.65 -4.57
CA GLY A 213 -13.00 -3.01 -3.41
C GLY A 213 -14.50 -2.80 -3.61
N GLU A 214 -14.94 -2.33 -4.78
CA GLU A 214 -16.38 -2.21 -5.09
C GLU A 214 -17.12 -3.54 -4.94
N ARG A 215 -16.49 -4.63 -5.40
CA ARG A 215 -17.09 -5.96 -5.25
C ARG A 215 -17.14 -6.40 -3.78
N VAL A 216 -16.04 -6.23 -3.06
CA VAL A 216 -15.92 -6.58 -1.64
C VAL A 216 -16.93 -5.81 -0.79
N ALA A 217 -17.06 -4.50 -1.00
CA ALA A 217 -18.07 -3.68 -0.33
C ALA A 217 -19.49 -4.13 -0.67
N ALA A 218 -19.77 -4.46 -1.93
CA ALA A 218 -21.07 -4.97 -2.36
C ALA A 218 -21.42 -6.33 -1.73
N ASP A 219 -20.41 -7.16 -1.42
CA ASP A 219 -20.56 -8.43 -0.74
C ASP A 219 -20.67 -8.27 0.80
N GLY A 220 -20.58 -7.03 1.33
CA GLY A 220 -20.92 -6.68 2.71
C GLY A 220 -19.74 -6.60 3.68
N PHE A 221 -18.50 -6.63 3.17
CA PHE A 221 -17.29 -6.48 3.96
C PHE A 221 -17.02 -5.00 4.30
N ASP A 222 -16.28 -4.76 5.38
CA ASP A 222 -15.93 -3.41 5.86
C ASP A 222 -14.50 -3.01 5.52
N ALA A 223 -13.63 -3.97 5.20
CA ALA A 223 -12.21 -3.71 4.99
C ALA A 223 -11.61 -4.53 3.85
N LEU A 224 -10.60 -3.95 3.19
CA LEU A 224 -9.80 -4.62 2.17
C LEU A 224 -8.34 -4.70 2.61
N ALA A 225 -7.89 -5.92 2.87
CA ALA A 225 -6.51 -6.22 3.15
C ALA A 225 -5.67 -6.35 1.87
N VAL A 226 -4.48 -5.77 1.89
CA VAL A 226 -3.52 -5.76 0.79
C VAL A 226 -2.13 -6.19 1.25
N GLY A 227 -1.37 -6.86 0.38
CA GLY A 227 0.03 -7.23 0.61
C GLY A 227 1.03 -6.07 0.44
N GLN A 228 0.58 -4.83 0.64
CA GLN A 228 1.38 -3.62 0.42
C GLN A 228 2.57 -3.56 1.39
N GLY A 229 3.70 -3.06 0.92
CA GLY A 229 4.92 -2.89 1.72
C GLY A 229 5.93 -4.02 1.58
N ALA A 230 5.51 -5.22 1.14
CA ALA A 230 6.41 -6.36 1.01
C ALA A 230 7.55 -6.11 -0.01
N ASP A 231 7.23 -5.48 -1.14
CA ASP A 231 8.23 -5.15 -2.16
C ASP A 231 9.21 -4.08 -1.70
N GLU A 232 8.72 -3.07 -0.99
CA GLU A 232 9.52 -1.97 -0.46
C GLU A 232 10.43 -2.42 0.68
N LEU A 233 9.91 -3.19 1.63
CA LEU A 233 10.62 -3.59 2.85
C LEU A 233 11.65 -4.69 2.59
N PHE A 234 11.38 -5.60 1.64
CA PHE A 234 12.19 -6.81 1.47
C PHE A 234 12.87 -6.91 0.10
N GLY A 235 12.91 -5.84 -0.69
CA GLY A 235 13.63 -5.83 -1.99
C GLY A 235 12.93 -6.66 -3.07
N GLY A 236 11.63 -6.43 -3.24
CA GLY A 236 10.80 -7.16 -4.20
C GLY A 236 10.81 -6.64 -5.64
N TYR A 237 11.35 -5.44 -5.86
CA TYR A 237 11.44 -4.86 -7.18
C TYR A 237 12.71 -5.29 -7.93
N GLU A 238 12.56 -5.60 -9.22
CA GLU A 238 13.68 -5.95 -10.11
C GLU A 238 14.76 -4.85 -10.15
N LYS A 239 14.37 -3.57 -10.07
CA LYS A 239 15.30 -2.43 -10.01
C LYS A 239 16.20 -2.43 -8.77
N VAL A 240 15.72 -2.98 -7.66
CA VAL A 240 16.47 -3.11 -6.40
C VAL A 240 17.50 -4.22 -6.53
N VAL A 241 17.09 -5.36 -7.09
CA VAL A 241 17.99 -6.49 -7.36
C VAL A 241 19.11 -6.13 -8.33
N ARG A 242 18.76 -5.46 -9.44
CA ARG A 242 19.72 -5.16 -10.50
C ARG A 242 20.52 -3.89 -10.26
N LEU A 243 20.19 -3.12 -9.22
CA LEU A 243 20.75 -1.78 -8.97
C LEU A 243 20.82 -0.95 -10.27
N ASP A 244 19.73 -0.95 -11.03
CA ASP A 244 19.71 -0.26 -12.32
C ASP A 244 19.45 1.24 -12.16
N HIS A 245 19.51 1.98 -13.26
CA HIS A 245 19.35 3.44 -13.32
C HIS A 245 18.08 4.01 -12.64
N ARG A 246 17.10 3.18 -12.26
CA ARG A 246 15.88 3.59 -11.55
C ARG A 246 16.05 3.70 -10.04
N VAL A 247 17.20 3.34 -9.49
CA VAL A 247 17.60 3.57 -8.09
C VAL A 247 18.90 4.38 -8.06
N ALA A 248 19.06 5.25 -7.05
CA ALA A 248 20.28 6.05 -6.91
C ALA A 248 21.35 5.32 -6.07
N ALA A 249 20.92 4.38 -5.25
CA ALA A 249 21.77 3.62 -4.35
C ALA A 249 22.72 2.67 -5.07
N GLU A 250 23.91 2.50 -4.48
CA GLU A 250 24.96 1.59 -4.95
C GLU A 250 24.92 0.22 -4.26
N THR A 251 24.01 0.01 -3.31
CA THR A 251 23.85 -1.24 -2.56
C THR A 251 22.39 -1.66 -2.50
N THR A 252 22.13 -2.97 -2.40
CA THR A 252 20.75 -3.51 -2.27
C THR A 252 20.03 -2.90 -1.07
N ARG A 253 20.70 -2.80 0.09
CA ARG A 253 20.14 -2.14 1.28
C ARG A 253 19.77 -0.68 1.02
N GLY A 254 20.67 0.09 0.39
CA GLY A 254 20.37 1.47 0.03
C GLY A 254 19.17 1.57 -0.91
N ALA A 255 19.09 0.69 -1.90
CA ALA A 255 17.98 0.66 -2.86
C ALA A 255 16.65 0.26 -2.19
N VAL A 256 16.67 -0.69 -1.25
CA VAL A 256 15.52 -1.03 -0.38
C VAL A 256 15.11 0.19 0.44
N ARG A 257 16.06 0.87 1.09
CA ARG A 257 15.79 2.08 1.87
C ARG A 257 15.13 3.17 1.04
N GLU A 258 15.58 3.39 -0.20
CA GLU A 258 14.93 4.30 -1.15
C GLU A 258 13.47 3.91 -1.43
N GLN A 259 13.16 2.61 -1.51
CA GLN A 259 11.78 2.16 -1.70
C GLN A 259 10.91 2.46 -0.48
N ILE A 260 11.40 2.18 0.73
CA ILE A 260 10.68 2.50 1.97
C ILE A 260 10.42 4.01 2.04
N LEU A 261 11.41 4.84 1.71
CA LEU A 261 11.28 6.30 1.71
C LEU A 261 10.33 6.84 0.63
N SER A 262 9.99 6.03 -0.38
CA SER A 262 8.99 6.38 -1.40
C SER A 262 7.56 6.03 -1.00
N LEU A 263 7.34 5.23 0.05
CA LEU A 263 6.01 4.85 0.52
C LEU A 263 5.07 6.04 0.78
N PRO A 264 5.50 7.16 1.41
CA PRO A 264 4.63 8.31 1.62
C PRO A 264 3.97 8.86 0.36
N ASP A 265 4.62 8.73 -0.80
CA ASP A 265 4.12 9.18 -2.10
C ASP A 265 3.26 8.11 -2.80
N GLN A 266 3.39 6.84 -2.41
CA GLN A 266 2.63 5.73 -3.00
C GLN A 266 1.34 5.43 -2.24
N LEU A 267 1.40 5.41 -0.91
CA LEU A 267 0.29 4.99 -0.05
C LEU A 267 -1.01 5.79 -0.25
N PRO A 268 -1.00 7.13 -0.43
CA PRO A 268 -2.23 7.87 -0.64
C PRO A 268 -3.03 7.39 -1.86
N ARG A 269 -2.35 6.98 -2.94
CA ARG A 269 -3.01 6.44 -4.13
C ARG A 269 -3.82 5.20 -3.77
N ASP A 270 -3.18 4.24 -3.10
CA ASP A 270 -3.79 2.94 -2.83
C ASP A 270 -4.85 3.04 -1.73
N VAL A 271 -4.55 3.77 -0.65
CA VAL A 271 -5.49 4.01 0.45
C VAL A 271 -6.71 4.80 -0.02
N ARG A 272 -6.55 5.83 -0.88
CA ARG A 272 -7.71 6.57 -1.42
C ARG A 272 -8.52 5.78 -2.43
N ALA A 273 -7.88 4.93 -3.24
CA ALA A 273 -8.61 4.02 -4.12
C ALA A 273 -9.51 3.06 -3.33
N ILE A 274 -9.03 2.55 -2.18
CA ILE A 274 -9.82 1.65 -1.33
C ILE A 274 -10.92 2.41 -0.59
N GLU A 275 -10.60 3.51 0.10
CA GLU A 275 -11.61 4.29 0.85
C GLU A 275 -12.73 4.83 -0.05
N ALA A 276 -12.46 5.10 -1.33
CA ALA A 276 -13.48 5.52 -2.29
C ALA A 276 -14.56 4.45 -2.57
N THR A 277 -14.33 3.20 -2.17
CA THR A 277 -15.31 2.10 -2.23
C THR A 277 -16.10 1.96 -0.92
N GLY A 278 -15.76 2.74 0.12
CA GLY A 278 -16.34 2.67 1.45
C GLY A 278 -15.66 1.67 2.40
N LEU A 279 -14.56 1.04 1.97
CA LEU A 279 -13.80 0.07 2.76
C LEU A 279 -12.64 0.72 3.52
N GLU A 280 -12.34 0.19 4.70
CA GLU A 280 -11.10 0.48 5.42
C GLU A 280 -9.91 -0.27 4.79
N PRO A 281 -8.81 0.41 4.43
CA PRO A 281 -7.61 -0.26 3.92
C PRO A 281 -6.80 -0.90 5.05
N VAL A 282 -6.45 -2.17 4.88
CA VAL A 282 -5.66 -2.93 5.85
C VAL A 282 -4.34 -3.38 5.20
N ALA A 283 -3.21 -2.96 5.75
CA ALA A 283 -1.88 -3.30 5.21
C ALA A 283 -0.96 -3.85 6.33
N PRO A 284 -1.13 -5.11 6.77
CA PRO A 284 -0.45 -5.63 7.96
C PRO A 284 1.07 -5.61 7.86
N LEU A 285 1.61 -5.76 6.64
CA LEU A 285 3.05 -5.75 6.42
C LEU A 285 3.69 -4.36 6.60
N LEU A 286 2.88 -3.30 6.67
CA LEU A 286 3.34 -1.95 7.00
C LEU A 286 3.24 -1.61 8.49
N HIS A 287 2.81 -2.56 9.34
CA HIS A 287 2.81 -2.37 10.79
C HIS A 287 4.22 -2.03 11.30
N ASP A 288 4.32 -1.15 12.30
CA ASP A 288 5.60 -0.67 12.85
C ASP A 288 6.53 -1.82 13.27
N ASP A 289 6.00 -2.91 13.83
CA ASP A 289 6.79 -4.10 14.19
C ASP A 289 7.44 -4.76 12.96
N VAL A 290 6.69 -4.89 11.86
CA VAL A 290 7.19 -5.52 10.62
C VAL A 290 8.19 -4.60 9.94
N VAL A 291 7.91 -3.28 9.90
CA VAL A 291 8.84 -2.28 9.37
C VAL A 291 10.13 -2.28 10.18
N SER A 292 10.05 -2.30 11.50
CA SER A 292 11.21 -2.38 12.39
C SER A 292 12.02 -3.64 12.07
N ALA A 293 11.41 -4.83 12.12
CA ALA A 293 12.08 -6.09 11.82
C ALA A 293 12.75 -6.10 10.44
N ALA A 294 12.10 -5.53 9.42
CA ALA A 294 12.67 -5.39 8.08
C ALA A 294 13.94 -4.52 8.04
N LEU A 295 13.98 -3.40 8.78
CA LEU A 295 15.15 -2.53 8.85
C LEU A 295 16.37 -3.25 9.45
N TRP A 296 16.13 -4.16 10.41
CA TRP A 296 17.17 -4.95 11.08
C TRP A 296 17.64 -6.17 10.28
N LEU A 297 16.97 -6.56 9.19
CA LEU A 297 17.37 -7.73 8.41
C LEU A 297 18.78 -7.56 7.83
N PRO A 298 19.64 -8.60 7.83
CA PRO A 298 20.92 -8.58 7.13
C PRO A 298 20.75 -8.57 5.60
N ASP A 299 21.74 -8.03 4.87
CA ASP A 299 21.68 -7.82 3.41
C ASP A 299 21.33 -9.10 2.64
N GLU A 300 21.88 -10.25 3.07
CA GLU A 300 21.63 -11.57 2.46
C GLU A 300 20.18 -12.05 2.55
N LEU A 301 19.37 -11.43 3.43
CA LEU A 301 17.94 -11.71 3.57
C LEU A 301 17.04 -10.69 2.84
N LEU A 302 17.61 -9.66 2.21
CA LEU A 302 16.83 -8.73 1.38
C LEU A 302 16.60 -9.34 0.00
N ALA A 303 17.57 -9.17 -0.90
CA ALA A 303 17.52 -9.68 -2.26
C ALA A 303 18.94 -9.85 -2.84
N ASP A 304 19.07 -10.72 -3.83
CA ASP A 304 20.26 -10.85 -4.67
C ASP A 304 19.87 -10.91 -6.16
N GLU A 305 20.85 -11.08 -7.04
CA GLU A 305 20.69 -11.10 -8.51
C GLU A 305 19.63 -12.10 -9.00
N GLU A 306 19.37 -13.16 -8.23
CA GLU A 306 18.46 -14.25 -8.62
C GLU A 306 17.14 -14.18 -7.84
N THR A 307 17.21 -13.87 -6.54
CA THR A 307 16.09 -14.06 -5.62
C THR A 307 15.71 -12.78 -4.90
N ARG A 308 14.43 -12.43 -5.01
CA ARG A 308 13.79 -11.28 -4.35
C ARG A 308 13.12 -11.70 -3.05
N LYS A 309 13.06 -10.79 -2.06
CA LYS A 309 12.31 -10.98 -0.81
C LYS A 309 12.78 -12.21 -0.02
N ARG A 310 14.10 -12.45 0.06
CA ARG A 310 14.64 -13.74 0.54
C ARG A 310 14.21 -14.09 1.96
N GLY A 311 14.35 -13.16 2.90
CA GLY A 311 13.94 -13.31 4.29
C GLY A 311 12.42 -13.42 4.44
N PHE A 312 11.68 -12.60 3.69
CA PHE A 312 10.22 -12.64 3.69
C PHE A 312 9.68 -13.96 3.14
N ARG A 313 10.23 -14.50 2.05
CA ARG A 313 9.87 -15.84 1.53
C ARG A 313 10.22 -16.94 2.52
N ALA A 314 11.36 -16.84 3.21
CA ALA A 314 11.74 -17.81 4.23
C ALA A 314 10.76 -17.84 5.40
N VAL A 315 10.26 -16.67 5.84
CA VAL A 315 9.19 -16.59 6.84
C VAL A 315 7.86 -17.07 6.27
N ALA A 316 7.50 -16.66 5.05
CA ALA A 316 6.25 -17.06 4.41
C ALA A 316 6.13 -18.59 4.20
N ALA A 317 7.25 -19.28 3.96
CA ALA A 317 7.31 -20.74 3.85
C ALA A 317 6.94 -21.49 5.15
N ASN A 318 6.90 -20.81 6.29
CA ASN A 318 6.37 -21.39 7.53
C ASN A 318 4.84 -21.53 7.51
N TYR A 319 4.15 -20.76 6.66
CA TYR A 319 2.69 -20.64 6.63
C TYR A 319 2.10 -21.15 5.31
N LEU A 320 2.83 -20.99 4.21
CA LEU A 320 2.34 -21.22 2.86
C LEU A 320 2.93 -22.50 2.25
N PRO A 321 2.21 -23.16 1.34
CA PRO A 321 2.79 -24.19 0.49
C PRO A 321 3.98 -23.66 -0.32
N ASP A 322 5.03 -24.46 -0.49
CA ASP A 322 6.24 -24.11 -1.26
C ASP A 322 5.92 -23.50 -2.64
N ALA A 323 4.94 -24.07 -3.34
CA ALA A 323 4.51 -23.62 -4.67
C ALA A 323 3.97 -22.17 -4.70
N VAL A 324 3.55 -21.64 -3.55
CA VAL A 324 3.09 -20.25 -3.37
C VAL A 324 4.21 -19.39 -2.80
N ALA A 325 4.95 -19.90 -1.81
CA ALA A 325 6.06 -19.20 -1.15
C ALA A 325 7.20 -18.86 -2.13
N ASP A 326 7.48 -19.71 -3.13
CA ASP A 326 8.56 -19.53 -4.10
C ASP A 326 8.11 -18.85 -5.41
N ARG A 327 6.83 -18.49 -5.53
CA ARG A 327 6.28 -17.98 -6.79
C ARG A 327 6.81 -16.59 -7.13
N ASP A 328 7.23 -16.40 -8.39
CA ASP A 328 7.47 -15.08 -8.96
C ASP A 328 6.18 -14.42 -9.43
N LYS A 329 6.09 -13.09 -9.28
CA LYS A 329 4.92 -12.31 -9.69
C LYS A 329 5.28 -11.09 -10.55
N LYS A 330 4.34 -10.71 -11.43
CA LYS A 330 4.28 -9.43 -12.16
C LYS A 330 3.52 -8.37 -11.36
N ALA A 331 3.72 -7.10 -11.69
CA ALA A 331 2.95 -6.00 -11.06
C ALA A 331 1.48 -6.04 -11.49
N VAL A 332 0.58 -5.65 -10.57
CA VAL A 332 -0.89 -5.86 -10.65
C VAL A 332 -1.52 -5.26 -11.92
N GLN A 333 -1.09 -4.07 -12.33
CA GLN A 333 -1.61 -3.39 -13.51
C GLN A 333 -1.30 -4.12 -14.82
N TYR A 334 -0.22 -4.90 -14.85
CA TYR A 334 0.14 -5.73 -16.01
C TYR A 334 -0.44 -7.14 -15.90
N GLY A 335 -0.46 -7.70 -14.70
CA GLY A 335 -0.98 -9.03 -14.42
C GLY A 335 -2.48 -9.16 -14.67
N SER A 336 -3.25 -8.16 -14.25
CA SER A 336 -4.71 -8.02 -14.47
C SER A 336 -5.10 -7.59 -15.88
N LEU A 337 -4.13 -7.14 -16.70
CA LEU A 337 -4.30 -6.54 -18.02
C LEU A 337 -4.96 -5.14 -18.05
N VAL A 338 -5.18 -4.50 -16.90
CA VAL A 338 -5.74 -3.14 -16.82
C VAL A 338 -4.93 -2.11 -17.61
N ALA A 339 -3.60 -2.11 -17.50
CA ALA A 339 -2.75 -1.18 -18.24
C ALA A 339 -2.90 -1.35 -19.77
N ARG A 340 -3.06 -2.60 -20.23
CA ARG A 340 -3.24 -2.91 -21.65
C ARG A 340 -4.58 -2.41 -22.16
N GLU A 341 -5.66 -2.66 -21.40
CA GLU A 341 -6.99 -2.25 -21.81
C GLU A 341 -7.19 -0.73 -21.70
N LEU A 342 -6.58 -0.06 -20.73
CA LEU A 342 -6.60 1.40 -20.65
C LEU A 342 -5.84 2.06 -21.83
N ASP A 343 -4.68 1.53 -22.24
CA ASP A 343 -4.01 1.95 -23.50
C ASP A 343 -4.92 1.75 -24.71
N ARG A 344 -5.69 0.65 -24.74
CA ARG A 344 -6.62 0.35 -25.82
C ARG A 344 -7.76 1.37 -25.88
N LEU A 345 -8.37 1.69 -24.74
CA LEU A 345 -9.44 2.68 -24.61
C LEU A 345 -8.97 4.07 -25.04
N ALA A 346 -7.82 4.53 -24.53
CA ALA A 346 -7.21 5.80 -24.92
C ALA A 346 -7.04 5.91 -26.45
N ARG A 347 -6.53 4.84 -27.07
CA ARG A 347 -6.34 4.78 -28.53
C ARG A 347 -7.65 4.79 -29.31
N GLN A 348 -8.70 4.16 -28.80
CA GLN A 348 -10.03 4.17 -29.41
C GLN A 348 -10.68 5.55 -29.33
N ALA A 349 -10.45 6.27 -28.24
CA ALA A 349 -10.87 7.66 -28.05
C ALA A 349 -10.03 8.68 -28.86
N GLY A 350 -9.00 8.22 -29.57
CA GLY A 350 -8.19 9.07 -30.47
C GLY A 350 -6.85 9.52 -29.91
N TYR A 351 -6.52 9.14 -28.67
CA TYR A 351 -5.24 9.41 -28.00
C TYR A 351 -4.20 8.38 -28.46
N LYS A 352 -3.44 8.73 -29.49
CA LYS A 352 -2.50 7.80 -30.16
C LYS A 352 -1.16 7.78 -29.44
N ARG A 353 -0.48 6.63 -29.41
CA ARG A 353 0.90 6.44 -28.85
C ARG A 353 1.98 7.40 -29.34
N ARG A 354 1.75 8.11 -30.45
CA ARG A 354 2.66 9.15 -30.97
C ARG A 354 2.49 10.50 -30.26
N MET A 355 1.45 10.64 -29.45
CA MET A 355 1.24 11.76 -28.54
C MET A 355 2.00 11.42 -27.27
N ASP A 356 2.73 12.39 -26.74
CA ASP A 356 3.41 12.22 -25.48
C ASP A 356 2.37 11.98 -24.39
N ASP A 357 2.62 10.96 -23.56
CA ASP A 357 1.78 10.54 -22.44
C ASP A 357 0.27 10.38 -22.77
N HIS A 358 -0.02 9.74 -23.91
CA HIS A 358 -1.37 9.65 -24.46
C HIS A 358 -2.41 9.04 -23.52
N VAL A 359 -2.01 8.17 -22.59
CA VAL A 359 -2.93 7.59 -21.61
C VAL A 359 -3.27 8.59 -20.51
N THR A 360 -2.30 9.34 -19.99
CA THR A 360 -2.56 10.41 -19.02
C THR A 360 -3.48 11.46 -19.61
N THR A 361 -3.21 11.92 -20.85
CA THR A 361 -4.09 12.90 -21.51
C THR A 361 -5.51 12.36 -21.71
N TYR A 362 -5.66 11.05 -21.94
CA TYR A 362 -6.98 10.42 -22.00
C TYR A 362 -7.66 10.45 -20.62
N VAL A 363 -6.96 10.09 -19.54
CA VAL A 363 -7.50 10.16 -18.18
C VAL A 363 -7.95 11.58 -17.84
N GLU A 364 -7.12 12.58 -18.11
CA GLU A 364 -7.43 14.01 -17.88
C GLU A 364 -8.70 14.44 -18.63
N SER A 365 -8.84 14.02 -19.88
CA SER A 365 -10.02 14.35 -20.68
C SER A 365 -11.34 13.79 -20.14
N LEU A 366 -11.30 12.76 -19.30
CA LEU A 366 -12.48 12.19 -18.65
C LEU A 366 -12.88 12.94 -17.36
N LEU A 367 -12.09 13.93 -16.94
CA LEU A 367 -12.36 14.77 -15.77
C LEU A 367 -12.86 16.17 -16.13
N ASP A 368 -12.70 16.59 -17.38
CA ASP A 368 -13.16 17.88 -17.90
C ASP A 368 -14.69 17.94 -18.14
N ASP A 369 -15.38 16.81 -17.98
CA ASP A 369 -16.84 16.63 -17.98
C ASP A 369 -17.38 16.36 -16.56
#